data_AF-A0A1J9QCC3-F1
#
_entry.id   AF-A0A1J9QCC3-F1
#
_cell.length_a   1.000
_cell.length_b   1.000
_cell.length_c   1.000
_cell.angle_alpha   90.00
_cell.angle_beta   90.00
_cell.angle_gamma   90.00
#
_symmetry.space_group_name_H-M   'P 1'
#
loop_
_entity.id
_entity.type
_entity.pdbx_description
1 polymer ?
#
loop_
_entity_poly.entity_id
_entity_poly.type
_entity_poly.pdbx_seq_one_letter_code
_entity_poly.pdbx_strand_id
1 'polypeptide(L)'
;MASNSRTGLMNLPKELIQMIAMRMELEDADICRMARTCRYFAEAIIPPNSGVWRKRFLNNYDHPPPDKSSEEAQVEYKVYSIMLEQTPSFRDGEGRKEKLWLSVLTTLFTGDKMRVCFSNRACIKMAIKRSGFFDQSIVGDDANSSLSPSRPYMAIQLAATYLVLDLKHSFCSLRTDYDLKIVYRCDPCS
;
A
#
# COMPACT_ATOMS: atom_id res chain seq x y z
N MET A 1 45.58 -27.20 17.40
CA MET A 1 44.16 -27.61 17.47
C MET A 1 43.31 -26.38 17.17
N ALA A 2 42.79 -26.28 15.94
CA ALA A 2 41.91 -25.17 15.56
C ALA A 2 40.47 -25.52 15.98
N SER A 3 39.87 -24.71 16.84
CA SER A 3 38.49 -24.88 17.28
C SER A 3 37.53 -24.68 16.10
N ASN A 4 36.74 -25.70 15.77
CA ASN A 4 35.62 -25.64 14.83
C ASN A 4 34.52 -24.70 15.36
N SER A 5 34.63 -23.40 15.12
CA SER A 5 33.63 -22.39 15.53
C SER A 5 32.67 -21.97 14.40
N ARG A 6 32.65 -22.68 13.26
CA ARG A 6 32.08 -22.15 12.00
C ARG A 6 30.61 -22.43 11.68
N THR A 7 29.78 -22.97 12.58
CA THR A 7 28.40 -23.35 12.21
C THR A 7 27.29 -23.03 13.21
N GLY A 8 27.52 -22.18 14.22
CA GLY A 8 26.52 -21.90 15.26
C GLY A 8 25.14 -21.49 14.74
N LEU A 9 25.10 -20.58 13.76
CA LEU A 9 23.85 -20.10 13.15
C LEU A 9 23.24 -21.09 12.14
N MET A 10 24.05 -21.89 11.44
CA MET A 10 23.56 -22.83 10.43
C MET A 10 22.97 -24.11 11.03
N ASN A 11 23.13 -24.30 12.35
CA ASN A 11 22.58 -25.42 13.10
C ASN A 11 21.27 -25.06 13.84
N LEU A 12 20.84 -23.80 13.80
CA LEU A 12 19.60 -23.40 14.45
C LEU A 12 18.39 -23.91 13.65
N PRO A 13 17.32 -24.38 14.31
CA PRO A 13 16.05 -24.67 13.64
C PRO A 13 15.55 -23.50 12.80
N LYS A 14 14.83 -23.80 11.70
CA LYS A 14 14.32 -22.79 10.76
C LYS A 14 13.46 -21.75 11.46
N GLU A 15 12.73 -22.15 12.50
CA GLU A 15 11.87 -21.30 13.32
C GLU A 15 12.69 -20.23 14.05
N LEU A 16 13.88 -20.57 14.57
CA LEU A 16 14.77 -19.60 15.21
C LEU A 16 15.38 -18.64 14.19
N ILE A 17 15.73 -19.13 12.99
CA ILE A 17 16.18 -18.27 11.89
C ILE A 17 15.07 -17.28 11.48
N GLN A 18 13.83 -17.74 11.39
CA GLN A 18 12.69 -16.87 11.12
C GLN A 18 12.48 -15.85 12.26
N MET A 19 12.60 -16.26 13.53
CA MET A 19 12.54 -15.34 14.67
C MET A 19 13.61 -14.25 14.60
N ILE A 20 14.83 -14.59 14.20
CA ILE A 20 15.91 -13.60 13.99
C ILE A 20 15.55 -12.68 12.82
N ALA A 21 15.12 -13.22 11.68
CA ALA A 21 14.72 -12.43 10.51
C ALA A 21 13.55 -11.47 10.82
N MET A 22 12.60 -11.89 11.66
CA MET A 22 11.48 -11.04 12.12
C MET A 22 11.91 -9.87 13.01
N ARG A 23 13.12 -9.89 13.58
CA ARG A 23 13.70 -8.77 14.35
C ARG A 23 14.45 -7.77 13.47
N MET A 24 14.65 -8.07 12.19
CA MET A 24 15.14 -7.08 11.23
C MET A 24 13.98 -6.14 10.94
N GLU A 25 13.90 -5.03 11.66
CA GLU A 25 12.72 -4.14 11.66
C GLU A 25 12.76 -3.05 10.58
N LEU A 26 13.90 -2.82 9.92
CA LEU A 26 14.11 -1.64 9.09
C LEU A 26 13.57 -1.81 7.66
N GLU A 27 14.09 -2.76 6.87
CA GLU A 27 13.73 -2.83 5.45
C GLU A 27 13.59 -4.27 4.94
N ASP A 28 12.79 -4.47 3.89
CA ASP A 28 12.72 -5.74 3.16
C ASP A 28 14.07 -6.13 2.55
N ALA A 29 14.89 -5.12 2.24
CA ALA A 29 16.24 -5.30 1.75
C ALA A 29 17.12 -6.09 2.72
N ASP A 30 16.97 -5.89 4.04
CA ASP A 30 17.78 -6.58 5.05
C ASP A 30 17.41 -8.06 5.15
N ILE A 31 16.12 -8.37 5.08
CA ILE A 31 15.63 -9.75 5.03
C ILE A 31 16.12 -10.44 3.76
N CYS A 32 16.05 -9.76 2.62
CA CYS A 32 16.57 -10.29 1.36
C CYS A 32 18.09 -10.52 1.42
N ARG A 33 18.85 -9.58 2.01
CA ARG A 33 20.30 -9.73 2.23
C ARG A 33 20.60 -10.93 3.12
N MET A 34 19.86 -11.10 4.23
CA MET A 34 20.00 -12.25 5.13
C MET A 34 19.72 -13.56 4.37
N ALA A 35 18.62 -13.64 3.63
CA ALA A 35 18.29 -14.82 2.83
C ALA A 35 19.35 -15.13 1.77
N ARG A 36 20.03 -14.10 1.23
CA ARG A 36 21.10 -14.25 0.24
C ARG A 36 22.44 -14.71 0.80
N THR A 37 22.63 -14.70 2.12
CA THR A 37 23.90 -15.13 2.72
C THR A 37 24.18 -16.62 2.48
N CYS A 38 23.16 -17.47 2.55
CA CYS A 38 23.28 -18.90 2.29
C CYS A 38 21.94 -19.55 1.94
N ARG A 39 22.01 -20.74 1.32
CA ARG A 39 20.84 -21.54 0.98
C ARG A 39 19.97 -21.89 2.20
N TYR A 40 20.59 -22.17 3.35
CA TYR A 40 19.85 -22.52 4.57
C TYR A 40 18.94 -21.38 5.06
N PHE A 41 19.43 -20.14 5.02
CA PHE A 41 18.65 -18.96 5.38
C PHE A 41 17.57 -18.66 4.33
N ALA A 42 17.90 -18.80 3.04
CA ALA A 42 16.93 -18.69 1.96
C ALA A 42 15.74 -19.65 2.18
N GLU A 43 16.02 -20.93 2.49
CA GLU A 43 15.00 -21.96 2.75
C GLU A 43 14.20 -21.77 4.04
N ALA A 44 14.65 -20.92 4.97
CA ALA A 44 13.91 -20.58 6.17
C ALA A 44 13.05 -19.31 5.98
N ILE A 45 13.53 -18.34 5.20
CA ILE A 45 12.97 -16.98 5.11
C ILE A 45 12.05 -16.82 3.90
N ILE A 46 12.46 -17.29 2.71
CA ILE A 46 11.76 -17.00 1.45
C ILE A 46 10.42 -17.74 1.30
N PRO A 47 10.29 -19.02 1.70
CA PRO A 47 9.08 -19.80 1.44
C PRO A 47 7.79 -19.13 1.95
N PRO A 48 6.65 -19.37 1.27
CA PRO A 48 5.38 -18.73 1.61
C PRO A 48 4.84 -19.12 2.98
N ASN A 49 5.19 -20.30 3.49
CA ASN A 49 4.87 -20.75 4.84
C ASN A 49 5.77 -20.12 5.92
N SER A 50 6.75 -19.29 5.57
CA SER A 50 7.57 -18.56 6.53
C SER A 50 6.75 -17.50 7.25
N GLY A 51 6.82 -17.48 8.59
CA GLY A 51 6.12 -16.47 9.40
C GLY A 51 6.63 -15.04 9.18
N VAL A 52 7.80 -14.89 8.56
CA VAL A 52 8.47 -13.60 8.30
C VAL A 52 7.59 -12.66 7.49
N TRP A 53 6.99 -13.14 6.40
CA TRP A 53 6.19 -12.30 5.50
C TRP A 53 4.85 -11.92 6.09
N ARG A 54 4.21 -12.83 6.83
CA ARG A 54 3.00 -12.50 7.58
C ARG A 54 3.28 -11.45 8.64
N LYS A 55 4.39 -11.57 9.39
CA LYS A 55 4.81 -10.54 10.35
C LYS A 55 5.05 -9.19 9.67
N ARG A 56 5.70 -9.19 8.49
CA ARG A 56 5.92 -7.98 7.68
C ARG A 56 4.61 -7.35 7.22
N PHE A 57 3.66 -8.16 6.76
CA PHE A 57 2.33 -7.69 6.39
C PHE A 57 1.67 -6.98 7.57
N LEU A 58 1.60 -7.64 8.74
CA LEU A 58 0.98 -7.07 9.95
C LEU A 58 1.67 -5.83 10.52
N ASN A 59 2.95 -5.64 10.22
CA ASN A 59 3.67 -4.44 10.63
C ASN A 59 3.35 -3.23 9.72
N ASN A 60 2.98 -3.45 8.46
CA ASN A 60 2.81 -2.38 7.46
C ASN A 60 1.35 -2.15 7.06
N TYR A 61 0.53 -3.20 7.13
CA TYR A 61 -0.84 -3.23 6.67
C TYR A 61 -1.74 -3.82 7.75
N ASP A 62 -3.04 -3.58 7.59
CA ASP A 62 -4.05 -4.11 8.51
C ASP A 62 -4.13 -5.63 8.39
N HIS A 63 -4.75 -6.30 9.37
CA HIS A 63 -4.83 -7.77 9.34
C HIS A 63 -5.49 -8.25 8.04
N PRO A 64 -4.87 -9.22 7.33
CA PRO A 64 -5.54 -9.85 6.20
C PRO A 64 -6.76 -10.61 6.74
N PRO A 65 -7.81 -10.79 5.93
CA PRO A 65 -8.94 -11.65 6.28
C PRO A 65 -8.48 -13.00 6.83
N PRO A 66 -9.17 -13.56 7.85
CA PRO A 66 -8.72 -14.75 8.57
C PRO A 66 -8.64 -16.01 7.69
N ASP A 67 -9.31 -16.01 6.54
CA ASP A 67 -9.29 -17.05 5.52
C ASP A 67 -8.06 -17.01 4.60
N LYS A 68 -7.25 -15.94 4.63
CA LYS A 68 -6.03 -15.85 3.80
C LYS A 68 -4.88 -16.72 4.33
N SER A 69 -4.36 -17.55 3.43
CA SER A 69 -3.14 -18.32 3.64
C SER A 69 -1.90 -17.42 3.79
N SER A 70 -0.79 -18.00 4.26
CA SER A 70 0.48 -17.27 4.41
C SER A 70 1.07 -16.89 3.05
N GLU A 71 0.83 -17.72 2.04
CA GLU A 71 1.23 -17.49 0.66
C GLU A 71 0.52 -16.29 0.07
N GLU A 72 -0.81 -16.24 0.21
CA GLU A 72 -1.61 -15.11 -0.27
C GLU A 72 -1.21 -13.80 0.43
N ALA A 73 -1.00 -13.84 1.75
CA ALA A 73 -0.51 -12.68 2.48
C ALA A 73 0.88 -12.21 2.02
N GLN A 74 1.79 -13.15 1.69
CA GLN A 74 3.10 -12.81 1.13
C GLN A 74 2.99 -12.17 -0.26
N VAL A 75 2.16 -12.74 -1.14
CA VAL A 75 1.94 -12.20 -2.50
C VAL A 75 1.35 -10.80 -2.41
N GLU A 76 0.32 -10.63 -1.59
CA GLU A 76 -0.35 -9.35 -1.38
C GLU A 76 0.60 -8.31 -0.76
N TYR A 77 1.39 -8.70 0.24
CA TYR A 77 2.45 -7.86 0.80
C TYR A 77 3.34 -7.28 -0.30
N LYS A 78 3.90 -8.16 -1.14
CA LYS A 78 4.83 -7.78 -2.21
C LYS A 78 4.16 -6.87 -3.23
N VAL A 79 2.91 -7.19 -3.63
CA VAL A 79 2.14 -6.36 -4.56
C VAL A 79 1.93 -4.96 -3.98
N TYR A 80 1.50 -4.86 -2.72
CA TYR A 80 1.27 -3.57 -2.07
C TYR A 80 2.56 -2.77 -1.91
N SER A 81 3.63 -3.39 -1.40
CA SER A 81 4.92 -2.72 -1.23
C SER A 81 5.45 -2.16 -2.55
N ILE A 82 5.40 -2.95 -3.63
CA ILE A 82 5.85 -2.50 -4.96
C ILE A 82 4.94 -1.38 -5.49
N MET A 83 3.62 -1.56 -5.44
CA MET A 83 2.68 -0.64 -6.06
C MET A 83 2.60 0.70 -5.32
N LEU A 84 2.63 0.71 -3.99
CA LEU A 84 2.57 1.94 -3.21
C LEU A 84 3.86 2.76 -3.27
N GLU A 85 5.00 2.15 -3.62
CA GLU A 85 6.23 2.87 -3.94
C GLU A 85 6.19 3.57 -5.30
N GLN A 86 5.29 3.17 -6.20
CA GLN A 86 5.13 3.82 -7.50
C GLN A 86 4.43 5.17 -7.37
N THR A 87 4.87 6.13 -8.19
CA THR A 87 4.23 7.44 -8.36
C THR A 87 3.63 7.52 -9.77
N PRO A 88 2.43 6.95 -10.00
CA PRO A 88 1.76 7.08 -11.29
C PRO A 88 1.37 8.54 -11.56
N SER A 89 1.30 8.89 -12.85
CA SER A 89 0.83 10.20 -13.30
C SER A 89 -0.53 10.02 -13.95
N PHE A 90 -1.51 10.78 -13.49
CA PHE A 90 -2.87 10.75 -14.02
C PHE A 90 -3.12 11.84 -15.08
N ARG A 91 -2.07 12.58 -15.48
CA ARG A 91 -2.14 13.71 -16.44
C ARG A 91 -2.74 13.32 -17.77
N ASP A 92 -2.43 12.12 -18.23
CA ASP A 92 -2.87 11.59 -19.52
C ASP A 92 -4.04 10.59 -19.36
N GLY A 93 -4.72 10.62 -18.22
CA GLY A 93 -5.78 9.69 -17.85
C GLY A 93 -5.29 8.37 -17.24
N GLU A 94 -6.20 7.41 -17.13
CA GLU A 94 -5.96 6.15 -16.40
C GLU A 94 -5.49 5.02 -17.33
N GLY A 95 -4.17 4.90 -17.48
CA GLY A 95 -3.51 3.78 -18.12
C GLY A 95 -3.56 2.49 -17.28
N ARG A 96 -2.87 1.45 -17.76
CA ARG A 96 -2.81 0.15 -17.07
C ARG A 96 -2.18 0.26 -15.68
N LYS A 97 -1.14 1.10 -15.54
CA LYS A 97 -0.41 1.29 -14.27
C LYS A 97 -1.28 2.01 -13.25
N GLU A 98 -1.95 3.06 -13.68
CA GLU A 98 -2.86 3.89 -12.88
C GLU A 98 -4.03 3.05 -12.36
N LYS A 99 -4.65 2.25 -13.24
CA LYS A 99 -5.74 1.34 -12.87
C LYS A 99 -5.31 0.27 -11.86
N LEU A 100 -4.12 -0.31 -12.05
CA LEU A 100 -3.59 -1.29 -11.10
C LEU A 100 -3.31 -0.64 -9.73
N TRP A 101 -2.78 0.58 -9.73
CA TRP A 101 -2.51 1.34 -8.51
C TRP A 101 -3.81 1.70 -7.77
N LEU A 102 -4.83 2.17 -8.50
CA LEU A 102 -6.17 2.41 -7.94
C LEU A 102 -6.80 1.12 -7.40
N SER A 103 -6.60 -0.02 -8.06
CA SER A 103 -7.08 -1.31 -7.54
C SER A 103 -6.46 -1.64 -6.18
N VAL A 104 -5.15 -1.42 -6.01
CA VAL A 104 -4.45 -1.63 -4.72
C VAL A 104 -4.95 -0.66 -3.64
N LEU A 105 -5.13 0.62 -3.98
CA LEU A 105 -5.70 1.56 -3.02
C LEU A 105 -7.13 1.18 -2.64
N THR A 106 -7.95 0.74 -3.61
CA THR A 106 -9.32 0.30 -3.35
C THR A 106 -9.32 -0.85 -2.35
N THR A 107 -8.48 -1.87 -2.52
CA THR A 107 -8.41 -2.99 -1.57
C THR A 107 -8.00 -2.53 -0.19
N LEU A 108 -7.02 -1.64 -0.06
CA LEU A 108 -6.58 -1.07 1.22
C LEU A 108 -7.65 -0.23 1.91
N PHE A 109 -8.45 0.54 1.15
CA PHE A 109 -9.58 1.31 1.68
C PHE A 109 -10.77 0.44 2.08
N THR A 110 -11.00 -0.66 1.36
CA THR A 110 -12.08 -1.62 1.65
C THR A 110 -11.69 -2.66 2.70
N GLY A 111 -10.43 -2.68 3.14
CA GLY A 111 -9.93 -3.53 4.20
C GLY A 111 -10.78 -3.39 5.46
N ASP A 112 -11.55 -4.43 5.73
CA ASP A 112 -12.53 -4.64 6.80
C ASP A 112 -13.40 -3.42 7.20
N LYS A 113 -14.69 -3.48 6.80
CA LYS A 113 -15.74 -2.46 7.00
C LYS A 113 -15.98 -2.06 8.47
N MET A 114 -15.31 -2.68 9.43
CA MET A 114 -15.61 -2.56 10.86
C MET A 114 -14.48 -1.92 11.69
N ARG A 115 -13.26 -1.75 11.15
CA ARG A 115 -12.17 -1.08 11.86
C ARG A 115 -11.29 -0.34 10.88
N VAL A 116 -11.40 0.99 10.84
CA VAL A 116 -10.41 1.81 10.14
C VAL A 116 -9.11 1.74 10.93
N CYS A 117 -8.21 0.83 10.57
CA CYS A 117 -6.95 0.65 11.28
C CYS A 117 -5.92 1.69 10.82
N PHE A 118 -4.91 1.91 11.66
CA PHE A 118 -3.97 3.02 11.52
C PHE A 118 -2.89 2.76 10.45
N SER A 119 -2.53 1.50 10.20
CA SER A 119 -1.38 1.14 9.35
C SER A 119 -1.69 1.43 7.87
N ASN A 120 -2.81 0.92 7.35
CA ASN A 120 -3.24 1.21 5.98
C ASN A 120 -3.34 2.73 5.72
N ARG A 121 -3.89 3.49 6.67
CA ARG A 121 -3.99 4.96 6.56
C ARG A 121 -2.66 5.65 6.33
N ALA A 122 -1.60 5.24 7.04
CA ALA A 122 -0.27 5.83 6.89
C ALA A 122 0.30 5.56 5.50
N CYS A 123 0.23 4.31 5.04
CA CYS A 123 0.70 3.90 3.72
C CYS A 123 -0.06 4.60 2.58
N ILE A 124 -1.39 4.63 2.65
CA ILE A 124 -2.25 5.32 1.68
C ILE A 124 -1.90 6.81 1.63
N LYS A 125 -1.80 7.48 2.78
CA LYS A 125 -1.46 8.91 2.87
C LYS A 125 -0.12 9.21 2.21
N MET A 126 0.90 8.37 2.47
CA MET A 126 2.22 8.53 1.86
C MET A 126 2.18 8.30 0.34
N ALA A 127 1.48 7.26 -0.13
CA ALA A 127 1.36 6.96 -1.55
C ALA A 127 0.68 8.10 -2.32
N ILE A 128 -0.44 8.60 -1.79
CA ILE A 128 -1.20 9.73 -2.37
C ILE A 128 -0.38 11.01 -2.43
N LYS A 129 0.35 11.33 -1.35
CA LYS A 129 1.21 12.52 -1.31
C LYS A 129 2.33 12.46 -2.34
N ARG A 130 2.95 11.29 -2.52
CA ARG A 130 4.08 11.12 -3.45
C ARG A 130 3.63 11.14 -4.91
N SER A 131 2.41 10.74 -5.22
CA SER A 131 1.90 10.70 -6.59
C SER A 131 1.29 12.01 -7.09
N GLY A 132 1.12 13.02 -6.21
CA GLY A 132 0.40 14.25 -6.58
C GLY A 132 -1.05 13.96 -6.97
N PHE A 133 -1.66 12.92 -6.38
CA PHE A 133 -2.97 12.40 -6.78
C PHE A 133 -4.08 13.46 -6.73
N PHE A 134 -3.95 14.42 -5.83
CA PHE A 134 -4.89 15.54 -5.65
C PHE A 134 -4.50 16.81 -6.40
N ASP A 135 -3.38 16.81 -7.12
CA ASP A 135 -2.93 17.98 -7.89
C ASP A 135 -3.75 18.15 -9.20
N GLN A 136 -4.64 17.19 -9.51
CA GLN A 136 -5.54 17.28 -10.64
C GLN A 136 -6.94 17.72 -10.20
N SER A 137 -7.43 18.78 -10.84
CA SER A 137 -8.83 19.17 -10.73
C SER A 137 -9.73 18.04 -11.26
N ILE A 138 -10.75 17.71 -10.48
CA ILE A 138 -11.83 16.77 -10.86
C ILE A 138 -12.71 17.39 -11.95
N VAL A 139 -12.71 18.73 -12.02
CA VAL A 139 -13.55 19.52 -12.92
C VAL A 139 -12.67 20.07 -14.03
N GLY A 140 -12.83 19.51 -15.21
CA GLY A 140 -12.31 20.08 -16.45
C GLY A 140 -13.12 21.33 -16.79
N ASP A 141 -12.48 22.50 -16.70
CA ASP A 141 -12.99 23.73 -17.33
C ASP A 141 -12.79 23.67 -18.86
N ASP A 142 -11.96 22.73 -19.33
CA ASP A 142 -11.77 22.47 -20.75
C ASP A 142 -12.77 21.41 -21.21
N ALA A 143 -13.77 21.85 -21.99
CA ALA A 143 -14.63 21.01 -22.82
C ALA A 143 -13.89 20.06 -23.80
N ASN A 144 -12.55 20.00 -23.72
CA ASN A 144 -11.65 19.22 -24.55
C ASN A 144 -10.86 18.12 -23.78
N SER A 145 -10.97 18.00 -22.45
CA SER A 145 -10.35 16.86 -21.73
C SER A 145 -11.23 15.60 -21.88
N SER A 146 -10.86 14.73 -22.81
CA SER A 146 -11.69 13.61 -23.30
C SER A 146 -11.80 12.39 -22.38
N LEU A 147 -11.23 12.42 -21.17
CA LEU A 147 -11.11 11.23 -20.33
C LEU A 147 -11.82 11.44 -19.00
N SER A 148 -13.07 10.99 -18.93
CA SER A 148 -13.82 10.92 -17.68
C SER A 148 -13.11 10.01 -16.67
N PRO A 149 -12.90 10.47 -15.42
CA PRO A 149 -12.28 9.66 -14.40
C PRO A 149 -13.12 8.42 -14.07
N SER A 150 -12.44 7.33 -13.73
CA SER A 150 -13.08 6.08 -13.38
C SER A 150 -13.75 6.15 -12.01
N ARG A 151 -14.70 5.23 -11.77
CA ARG A 151 -15.36 5.10 -10.47
C ARG A 151 -14.36 4.85 -9.32
N PRO A 152 -13.35 3.97 -9.44
CA PRO A 152 -12.30 3.82 -8.43
C PRO A 152 -11.54 5.11 -8.15
N TYR A 153 -11.19 5.88 -9.18
CA TYR A 153 -10.49 7.16 -9.03
C TYR A 153 -11.30 8.14 -8.16
N MET A 154 -12.57 8.37 -8.53
CA MET A 154 -13.45 9.28 -7.79
C MET A 154 -13.72 8.79 -6.36
N ALA A 155 -13.93 7.49 -6.18
CA ALA A 155 -14.17 6.90 -4.86
C ALA A 155 -12.95 7.07 -3.94
N ILE A 156 -11.74 6.85 -4.47
CA ILE A 156 -10.49 7.04 -3.72
C ILE A 156 -10.25 8.52 -3.41
N GLN A 157 -10.49 9.43 -4.36
CA GLN A 157 -10.39 10.87 -4.09
C GLN A 157 -11.30 11.25 -2.92
N LEU A 158 -12.58 10.90 -2.98
CA LEU A 158 -13.53 11.19 -1.90
C LEU A 158 -13.11 10.55 -0.56
N ALA A 159 -12.72 9.27 -0.59
CA ALA A 159 -12.33 8.53 0.60
C ALA A 159 -11.01 9.04 1.19
N ALA A 160 -10.09 9.57 0.39
CA ALA A 160 -8.79 10.06 0.86
C ALA A 160 -8.79 11.55 1.23
N THR A 161 -9.85 12.31 0.93
CA THR A 161 -9.94 13.74 1.25
C THR A 161 -9.61 14.03 2.72
N TYR A 162 -10.08 13.19 3.67
CA TYR A 162 -9.78 13.40 5.09
C TYR A 162 -8.29 13.22 5.46
N LEU A 163 -7.52 12.45 4.67
CA LEU A 163 -6.07 12.27 4.86
C LEU A 163 -5.26 13.50 4.40
N VAL A 164 -5.88 14.31 3.54
CA VAL A 164 -5.33 15.50 2.88
C VAL A 164 -5.67 16.76 3.65
N LEU A 165 -6.84 16.82 4.29
CA LEU A 165 -7.28 17.90 5.19
C LEU A 165 -6.52 17.97 6.54
N ASP A 166 -5.37 17.31 6.64
CA ASP A 166 -4.46 17.46 7.77
C ASP A 166 -3.92 18.90 7.80
N LEU A 167 -4.31 19.68 8.81
CA LEU A 167 -4.02 21.12 8.98
C LEU A 167 -2.54 21.52 8.85
N LYS A 168 -1.62 20.57 8.85
CA LYS A 168 -0.19 20.77 8.56
C LYS A 168 0.14 20.84 7.06
N HIS A 169 -0.84 20.67 6.17
CA HIS A 169 -0.66 20.66 4.72
C HIS A 169 -1.64 21.62 4.06
N SER A 170 -1.12 22.63 3.37
CA SER A 170 -1.89 23.50 2.49
C SER A 170 -2.00 22.84 1.12
N PHE A 171 -3.18 22.34 0.76
CA PHE A 171 -3.52 22.07 -0.63
C PHE A 171 -4.28 23.27 -1.18
N CYS A 172 -4.04 23.62 -2.45
CA CYS A 172 -4.83 24.63 -3.14
C CYS A 172 -6.18 24.00 -3.48
N SER A 173 -7.15 24.10 -2.57
CA SER A 173 -8.56 23.84 -2.88
C SER A 173 -9.22 25.20 -3.12
N LEU A 174 -9.23 25.65 -4.37
CA LEU A 174 -9.97 26.84 -4.74
C LEU A 174 -11.45 26.49 -4.88
N ARG A 175 -12.32 27.45 -4.55
CA ARG A 175 -13.78 27.32 -4.72
C ARG A 175 -14.18 27.00 -6.18
N THR A 176 -13.30 27.33 -7.13
CA THR A 176 -13.44 27.06 -8.56
C THR A 176 -13.22 25.60 -8.94
N ASP A 177 -12.59 24.80 -8.08
CA ASP A 177 -12.24 23.40 -8.39
C ASP A 177 -13.45 22.45 -8.24
N TYR A 178 -14.61 22.99 -7.81
CA TYR A 178 -15.85 22.26 -7.61
C TYR A 178 -16.97 22.84 -8.48
N ASP A 179 -17.68 22.00 -9.23
CA ASP A 179 -18.94 22.41 -9.87
C ASP A 179 -20.05 22.46 -8.81
N LEU A 180 -20.32 23.67 -8.33
CA LEU A 180 -21.35 23.93 -7.34
C LEU A 180 -22.76 23.53 -7.81
N LYS A 181 -23.01 23.41 -9.12
CA LYS A 181 -24.30 22.92 -9.65
C LYS A 181 -24.50 21.43 -9.39
N ILE A 182 -23.41 20.67 -9.29
CA ILE A 182 -23.43 19.25 -8.94
C ILE A 182 -23.52 19.10 -7.41
N VAL A 183 -22.74 19.89 -6.67
CA VAL A 183 -22.67 19.82 -5.20
C VAL A 183 -23.98 20.25 -4.53
N TYR A 184 -24.66 21.26 -5.07
CA TYR A 184 -25.93 21.78 -4.54
C TYR A 184 -27.14 21.36 -5.37
N ARG A 185 -27.07 20.25 -6.09
CA ARG A 185 -28.28 19.63 -6.65
C ARG A 185 -29.14 19.13 -5.49
N CYS A 186 -30.06 19.96 -5.04
CA CYS A 186 -31.23 19.48 -4.32
C CYS A 186 -32.12 18.78 -5.34
N ASP A 187 -32.22 17.45 -5.25
CA ASP A 187 -33.33 16.76 -5.87
C ASP A 187 -34.63 17.30 -5.23
N PRO A 188 -35.60 17.78 -6.02
CA PRO A 188 -36.89 18.14 -5.45
C PRO A 188 -37.52 16.88 -4.87
N CYS A 189 -37.85 16.93 -3.57
CA CYS A 189 -38.56 15.85 -2.89
C CYS A 189 -39.85 15.53 -3.67
N SER A 190 -39.91 14.32 -4.23
CA SER A 190 -41.13 13.69 -4.75
C SER A 190 -41.87 12.96 -3.64
#